data_AF-A0A4U1FLR7-F1
#
_entry.id   AF-A0A4U1FLR7-F1
#
_cell.length_a   1.000
_cell.length_b   1.000
_cell.length_c   1.000
_cell.angle_alpha   90.00
_cell.angle_beta   90.00
_cell.angle_gamma   90.00
#
_symmetry.space_group_name_H-M   'P 1'
#
loop_
_entity.id
_entity.type
_entity.pdbx_description
1 polymer ?
#
loop_
_entity_poly.entity_id
_entity_poly.type
_entity_poly.pdbx_seq_one_letter_code
_entity_poly.pdbx_strand_id
1 'polypeptide(L)'
;IFTLYSKSLPLDLACRVWDVFCRDGEQFLFRTALGLLKLFEDILTHMDFIHIAQFLTRLPEDLPAEELFASIATVQMQSRNKKWAQVLTALQKDSREMEKGSPSLRH
;
A
#
# COMPACT_ATOMS: atom_id res chain seq x y z
N ILE A 1 -7.10 0.19 -0.07
CA ILE A 1 -6.97 -1.28 -0.17
C ILE A 1 -8.32 -1.99 -0.26
N PHE A 2 -9.20 -1.89 0.76
CA PHE A 2 -10.50 -2.59 0.77
C PHE A 2 -11.38 -2.33 -0.47
N THR A 3 -11.37 -1.10 -0.98
CA THR A 3 -12.13 -0.68 -2.16
C THR A 3 -11.36 -0.80 -3.48
N LEU A 4 -10.18 -1.44 -3.45
CA LEU A 4 -9.27 -1.56 -4.59
C LEU A 4 -9.01 -0.21 -5.29
N TYR A 5 -8.93 0.88 -4.52
CA TYR A 5 -8.74 2.26 -5.01
C TYR A 5 -9.93 2.94 -5.70
N SER A 6 -11.09 2.30 -5.91
CA SER A 6 -12.26 2.98 -6.53
C SER A 6 -12.78 4.21 -5.78
N LYS A 7 -12.54 4.30 -4.47
CA LYS A 7 -12.89 5.48 -3.67
C LYS A 7 -11.81 6.55 -3.62
N SER A 8 -10.57 6.19 -3.98
CA SER A 8 -9.37 7.00 -3.72
C SER A 8 -8.73 7.54 -4.99
N LEU A 9 -8.98 6.92 -6.13
CA LEU A 9 -8.46 7.32 -7.43
C LEU A 9 -9.62 7.59 -8.41
N PRO A 10 -9.41 8.45 -9.41
CA PRO A 10 -10.25 8.51 -10.61
C PRO A 10 -10.49 7.13 -11.22
N LEU A 11 -11.67 6.93 -11.84
CA LEU A 11 -12.13 5.61 -12.29
C LEU A 11 -11.19 4.97 -13.32
N ASP A 12 -10.70 5.74 -14.27
CA ASP A 12 -9.72 5.33 -15.29
C ASP A 12 -8.43 4.81 -14.66
N LEU A 13 -7.91 5.49 -13.64
CA LEU A 13 -6.76 5.04 -12.86
C LEU A 13 -7.06 3.77 -12.06
N ALA A 14 -8.22 3.73 -11.40
CA ALA A 14 -8.65 2.57 -10.64
C ALA A 14 -8.76 1.33 -11.56
N CYS A 15 -9.32 1.47 -12.76
CA CYS A 15 -9.39 0.41 -13.76
C CYS A 15 -8.01 -0.11 -14.16
N ARG A 16 -7.03 0.77 -14.42
CA ARG A 16 -5.65 0.33 -14.72
C ARG A 16 -5.03 -0.44 -13.54
N VAL A 17 -5.30 -0.01 -12.30
CA VAL A 17 -4.83 -0.73 -11.11
C VAL A 17 -5.49 -2.12 -11.02
N TRP A 18 -6.77 -2.22 -11.37
CA TRP A 18 -7.51 -3.48 -11.39
C TRP A 18 -6.97 -4.46 -12.43
N ASP A 19 -6.65 -3.99 -13.63
CA ASP A 19 -6.08 -4.84 -14.69
C ASP A 19 -4.80 -5.54 -14.21
N VAL A 20 -3.92 -4.78 -13.54
CA VAL A 20 -2.67 -5.33 -13.02
C VAL A 20 -2.89 -6.14 -11.74
N PHE A 21 -3.84 -5.76 -10.89
CA PHE A 21 -4.24 -6.58 -9.74
C PHE A 21 -4.76 -7.96 -10.17
N CYS A 22 -5.55 -8.04 -11.24
CA CYS A 22 -6.01 -9.32 -11.80
C CYS A 22 -4.85 -10.22 -12.28
N ARG A 23 -3.74 -9.62 -12.72
CA ARG A 23 -2.52 -10.34 -13.14
C ARG A 23 -1.61 -10.72 -11.98
N ASP A 24 -1.33 -9.79 -11.07
CA ASP A 24 -0.26 -9.88 -10.07
C ASP A 24 -0.78 -10.17 -8.64
N GLY A 25 -2.08 -10.09 -8.42
CA GLY A 25 -2.73 -10.31 -7.13
C GLY A 25 -2.60 -9.15 -6.14
N GLU A 26 -2.91 -9.43 -4.88
CA GLU A 26 -3.00 -8.43 -3.79
C GLU A 26 -1.72 -7.62 -3.56
N GLN A 27 -0.54 -8.19 -3.87
CA GLN A 27 0.74 -7.49 -3.74
C GLN A 27 0.75 -6.18 -4.54
N PHE A 28 0.04 -6.13 -5.67
CA PHE A 28 0.00 -4.95 -6.52
C PHE A 28 -0.75 -3.79 -5.87
N LEU A 29 -1.72 -4.06 -4.99
CA LEU A 29 -2.40 -3.03 -4.22
C LEU A 29 -1.41 -2.33 -3.27
N PHE A 30 -0.58 -3.10 -2.56
CA PHE A 30 0.44 -2.53 -1.69
C PHE A 30 1.57 -1.84 -2.47
N ARG A 31 1.95 -2.38 -3.63
CA ARG A 31 2.90 -1.72 -4.54
C ARG A 31 2.36 -0.38 -5.04
N THR A 32 1.07 -0.30 -5.34
CA THR A 32 0.37 0.94 -5.73
C THR A 32 0.38 1.95 -4.58
N ALA A 33 0.10 1.52 -3.35
CA ALA A 33 0.20 2.40 -2.18
C ALA A 33 1.60 3.01 -2.03
N LEU A 34 2.64 2.20 -2.13
CA LEU A 34 4.03 2.66 -2.05
C LEU A 34 4.40 3.59 -3.21
N GLY A 35 3.90 3.31 -4.43
CA GLY A 35 4.10 4.18 -5.58
C GLY A 35 3.45 5.56 -5.41
N LEU A 36 2.26 5.62 -4.82
CA LEU A 36 1.61 6.89 -4.45
C LEU A 36 2.43 7.67 -3.41
N LEU A 37 2.88 7.00 -2.35
CA LEU A 37 3.71 7.64 -1.32
C LEU A 37 5.01 8.17 -1.90
N LYS A 38 5.63 7.43 -2.82
CA LYS A 38 6.85 7.84 -3.52
C LYS A 38 6.62 9.00 -4.48
N LEU A 39 5.50 9.00 -5.23
CA LEU A 39 5.15 10.10 -6.15
C LEU A 39 5.05 11.44 -5.41
N PHE A 40 4.58 11.41 -4.16
CA PHE A 40 4.39 12.60 -3.33
C PHE A 40 5.43 12.72 -2.21
N GLU A 41 6.54 11.98 -2.24
CA GLU A 41 7.53 11.93 -1.17
C GLU A 41 8.07 13.32 -0.80
N ASP A 42 8.39 14.12 -1.80
CA ASP A 42 8.92 15.47 -1.62
C ASP A 42 7.95 16.35 -0.84
N ILE A 43 6.64 16.32 -1.15
CA ILE A 43 5.69 17.16 -0.42
C ILE A 43 5.32 16.56 0.95
N LEU A 44 5.21 15.24 1.05
CA LEU A 44 4.82 14.55 2.28
C LEU A 44 5.88 14.74 3.38
N THR A 45 7.16 14.77 3.03
CA THR A 45 8.26 14.97 3.98
C THR A 45 8.33 16.38 4.56
N HIS A 46 7.67 17.36 3.92
CA HIS A 46 7.59 18.75 4.39
C HIS A 46 6.28 19.06 5.12
N MET A 47 5.33 18.12 5.17
CA MET A 47 4.04 18.26 5.85
C MET A 47 4.10 17.78 7.30
N ASP A 48 3.27 18.36 8.16
CA ASP A 48 3.02 17.80 9.49
C ASP A 48 2.01 16.63 9.43
N PHE A 49 1.82 15.96 10.57
CA PHE A 49 0.91 14.82 10.69
C PHE A 49 -0.52 15.10 10.20
N ILE A 50 -1.08 16.26 10.52
CA ILE A 50 -2.47 16.60 10.18
C ILE A 50 -2.58 16.77 8.65
N HIS A 51 -1.65 17.51 8.05
CA HIS A 51 -1.63 17.75 6.62
C HIS A 51 -1.38 16.47 5.83
N ILE A 52 -0.49 15.58 6.30
CA ILE A 52 -0.28 14.25 5.69
C ILE A 52 -1.60 13.45 5.69
N ALA A 53 -2.29 13.40 6.82
CA ALA A 53 -3.54 12.63 6.93
C ALA A 53 -4.63 13.18 6.01
N GLN A 54 -4.78 14.51 5.92
CA GLN A 54 -5.73 15.15 5.01
C GLN A 54 -5.39 14.88 3.54
N PHE A 55 -4.12 15.03 3.16
CA PHE A 55 -3.66 14.79 1.80
C PHE A 55 -3.88 13.32 1.36
N LEU A 56 -3.48 12.35 2.20
CA LEU A 56 -3.59 10.93 1.85
C LEU A 56 -5.04 10.40 1.88
N THR A 57 -5.95 11.08 2.58
CA THR A 57 -7.39 10.74 2.56
C THR A 57 -8.14 11.38 1.39
N ARG A 58 -7.59 12.43 0.79
CA ARG A 58 -8.14 13.12 -0.39
C ARG A 58 -7.02 13.51 -1.35
N LEU A 59 -6.65 12.58 -2.21
CA LEU A 59 -5.64 12.79 -3.24
C LEU A 59 -6.10 13.84 -4.27
N PRO A 60 -5.15 14.50 -4.97
CA PRO A 60 -5.47 15.40 -6.08
C PRO A 60 -6.32 14.69 -7.16
N GLU A 61 -7.30 15.41 -7.72
CA GLU A 61 -8.18 14.86 -8.77
C GLU A 61 -7.44 14.67 -10.11
N ASP A 62 -6.43 15.50 -10.37
CA ASP A 62 -5.59 15.56 -11.56
C ASP A 62 -4.33 14.71 -11.43
N LEU A 63 -4.46 13.50 -10.89
CA LEU A 63 -3.31 12.64 -10.63
C LEU A 63 -2.69 12.11 -11.94
N PRO A 64 -1.41 12.39 -12.22
CA PRO A 64 -0.78 12.03 -13.48
C PRO A 64 -0.58 10.51 -13.58
N ALA A 65 -1.34 9.87 -14.48
CA ALA A 65 -1.35 8.42 -14.59
C ALA A 65 0.00 7.81 -14.93
N GLU A 66 0.71 8.39 -15.89
CA GLU A 66 2.01 7.88 -16.33
C GLU A 66 3.07 8.02 -15.23
N GLU A 67 3.07 9.14 -14.49
CA GLU A 67 3.99 9.35 -13.38
C GLU A 67 3.69 8.41 -12.21
N LEU A 68 2.40 8.17 -11.91
CA LEU A 68 2.01 7.19 -10.91
C LEU A 68 2.52 5.79 -11.28
N PHE A 69 2.25 5.32 -12.49
CA PHE A 69 2.68 3.98 -12.91
C PHE A 69 4.20 3.87 -13.04
N ALA A 70 4.89 4.94 -13.45
CA ALA A 70 6.35 5.01 -13.40
C ALA A 70 6.86 4.88 -11.96
N SER A 71 6.27 5.61 -11.01
CA SER A 71 6.60 5.51 -9.59
C SER A 71 6.38 4.09 -9.05
N ILE A 72 5.22 3.47 -9.33
CA ILE A 72 4.89 2.08 -8.96
C ILE A 72 5.92 1.10 -9.53
N ALA A 73 6.36 1.30 -10.78
CA ALA A 73 7.34 0.43 -11.43
C ALA A 73 8.69 0.42 -10.68
N THR A 74 9.09 1.55 -10.08
CA THR A 74 10.32 1.62 -9.27
C THR A 74 10.23 0.88 -7.93
N VAL A 75 9.03 0.64 -7.42
CA VAL A 75 8.81 -0.05 -6.14
C VAL A 75 9.15 -1.54 -6.29
N GLN A 76 10.07 -2.01 -5.45
CA GLN A 76 10.47 -3.42 -5.37
C GLN A 76 9.74 -4.12 -4.22
N MET A 77 8.91 -5.11 -4.53
CA MET A 77 8.15 -5.90 -3.53
C MET A 77 8.98 -7.05 -2.94
N GLN A 78 10.23 -6.75 -2.58
CA GLN A 78 11.18 -7.68 -1.98
C GLN A 78 11.97 -6.98 -0.87
N SER A 79 12.23 -7.68 0.23
CA SER A 79 13.04 -7.18 1.33
C SER A 79 13.91 -8.31 1.88
N ARG A 80 15.21 -8.07 2.05
CA ARG A 80 16.19 -9.06 2.54
C ARG A 80 16.06 -10.43 1.83
N ASN A 81 15.97 -10.40 0.49
CA ASN A 81 15.76 -11.57 -0.38
C ASN A 81 14.44 -12.35 -0.19
N LYS A 82 13.49 -11.81 0.59
CA LYS A 82 12.14 -12.37 0.73
C LYS A 82 11.16 -11.61 -0.16
N LYS A 83 10.36 -12.36 -0.92
CA LYS A 83 9.25 -11.80 -1.72
C LYS A 83 8.06 -11.47 -0.81
N TRP A 84 7.16 -10.60 -1.27
CA TRP A 84 5.91 -10.24 -0.59
C TRP A 84 5.23 -11.38 0.16
N ALA A 85 4.89 -12.48 -0.52
CA ALA A 85 4.16 -13.60 0.08
C ALA A 85 4.90 -14.26 1.25
N GLN A 86 6.24 -14.32 1.19
CA GLN A 86 7.07 -14.87 2.27
C GLN A 86 7.11 -13.92 3.46
N VAL A 87 7.18 -12.61 3.22
CA VAL A 87 7.11 -11.59 4.27
C VAL A 87 5.76 -11.62 4.97
N LEU A 88 4.66 -11.64 4.20
CA LEU A 88 3.31 -11.70 4.75
C LEU A 88 3.07 -12.96 5.58
N THR A 89 3.49 -14.12 5.07
CA THR A 89 3.35 -15.40 5.78
C THR A 89 4.14 -15.41 7.09
N ALA A 90 5.36 -14.88 7.09
CA ALA A 90 6.18 -14.78 8.29
C ALA A 90 5.50 -13.90 9.36
N LEU A 91 5.00 -12.72 8.97
CA LEU A 91 4.30 -11.81 9.89
C LEU A 91 3.03 -12.44 10.47
N GLN A 92 2.23 -13.13 9.65
CA GLN A 92 1.04 -13.85 10.11
C GLN A 92 1.36 -14.98 11.09
N LYS A 93 2.49 -15.66 10.90
CA LYS A 93 2.96 -16.70 11.83
C LYS A 93 3.37 -16.08 13.16
N ASP A 94 4.18 -15.02 13.12
CA ASP A 94 4.67 -14.31 14.32
C ASP A 94 3.49 -13.76 15.15
N SER A 95 2.47 -13.16 14.50
CA SER A 95 1.27 -12.69 15.20
C SER A 95 0.49 -13.81 15.90
N ARG A 96 0.39 -15.00 15.27
CA ARG A 96 -0.30 -16.17 15.87
C ARG A 96 0.46 -16.75 17.06
N GLU A 97 1.79 -16.68 17.05
CA GLU A 97 2.62 -17.13 18.16
C GLU A 97 2.52 -16.17 19.36
N MET A 98 2.43 -14.86 19.12
CA MET A 98 2.25 -13.85 20.17
C MET A 98 0.89 -13.98 20.90
N GLU A 99 -0.18 -14.24 20.16
CA GLU A 99 -1.51 -14.49 20.73
C GLU A 99 -1.53 -15.75 21.63
N LYS A 100 -0.83 -16.81 21.22
CA LYS A 100 -0.76 -18.07 22.00
C LYS A 100 0.11 -17.95 23.26
N GLY A 101 1.08 -17.03 23.27
CA GLY A 101 1.99 -16.79 24.39
C GLY A 101 1.43 -15.89 25.50
N SER A 102 0.26 -15.28 25.30
CA SER A 102 -0.37 -14.41 26.30
C SER A 102 -1.07 -15.25 27.37
N PRO A 103 -0.62 -15.26 28.65
CA PRO A 103 -1.35 -15.95 29.70
C PRO A 103 -2.64 -15.15 29.95
N SER A 104 -3.76 -15.66 29.45
CA SER A 104 -5.07 -15.10 29.79
C SER A 104 -5.17 -15.08 31.32
N LEU A 105 -5.33 -13.89 31.90
CA LEU A 105 -5.59 -13.67 33.31
C LEU A 105 -6.81 -14.54 33.69
N ARG A 106 -6.55 -15.67 34.34
CA ARG A 106 -7.58 -16.50 34.94
C ARG A 106 -8.01 -15.80 36.23
N HIS A 107 -9.16 -15.13 36.17
CA HIS A 107 -9.91 -14.70 37.35
C HIS A 107 -10.65 -15.90 37.96
#